data_AF-A0A1J4RJE6-F1
#
_entry.id   AF-A0A1J4RJE6-F1
#
_cell.length_a   1.000
_cell.length_b   1.000
_cell.length_c   1.000
_cell.angle_alpha   90.00
_cell.angle_beta   90.00
_cell.angle_gamma   90.00
#
_symmetry.space_group_name_H-M   'P 1'
#
loop_
_entity.id
_entity.type
_entity.pdbx_description
1 polymer ?
#
loop_
_entity_poly.entity_id
_entity_poly.type
_entity_poly.pdbx_seq_one_letter_code
_entity_poly.pdbx_strand_id
1 'polypeptide(L)'
;MTLSMLRILLFSITFICVAAASMAAEQGTRSMTDKEKEQSAKLSGIYAESMFMSSCVKYSQMYMSKDSSRFTQQSNPELYAQYVKACECYTKGVVKVATPDEIISYVKMLYGYQTGTPKMTPDRRAYFSSQSFNHVATYTADEASRKKCGFVR
;
A
#
# COMPACT_ATOMS: atom_id res chain seq x y z
N MET A 1 49.15 18.37 25.74
CA MET A 1 47.71 18.45 26.09
C MET A 1 46.95 19.42 25.17
N THR A 2 47.09 19.32 23.84
CA THR A 2 46.51 20.28 22.88
C THR A 2 45.45 19.66 21.94
N LEU A 3 45.39 18.32 21.82
CA LEU A 3 44.40 17.66 20.97
C LEU A 3 42.97 17.63 21.55
N SER A 4 42.81 17.80 22.86
CA SER A 4 41.50 17.67 23.52
C SER A 4 40.60 18.89 23.31
N MET A 5 41.17 20.09 23.14
CA MET A 5 40.38 21.31 22.94
C MET A 5 39.89 21.49 21.50
N LEU A 6 40.59 20.93 20.51
CA LEU A 6 40.15 20.97 19.11
C LEU A 6 38.87 20.14 18.88
N ARG A 7 38.73 19.02 19.62
CA ARG A 7 37.55 18.14 19.53
C ARG A 7 36.30 18.79 20.11
N ILE A 8 36.42 19.57 21.18
CA ILE A 8 35.29 20.25 21.82
C ILE A 8 34.77 21.37 20.91
N LEU A 9 35.66 22.12 20.25
CA LEU A 9 35.30 23.16 19.29
C LEU A 9 34.58 22.60 18.04
N LEU A 10 35.02 21.46 17.52
CA LEU A 10 34.37 20.77 16.40
C LEU A 10 32.97 20.26 16.74
N PHE A 11 32.73 19.83 17.99
CA PHE A 11 31.41 19.39 18.45
C PHE A 11 30.41 20.55 18.61
N SER A 12 30.86 21.74 18.99
CA SER A 12 29.99 22.92 19.12
C SER A 12 29.55 23.47 17.75
N ILE A 13 30.42 23.39 16.73
CA ILE A 13 30.12 23.89 15.37
C ILE A 13 29.08 22.99 14.67
N THR A 14 29.14 21.68 14.86
CA THR A 14 28.12 20.76 14.30
C THR A 14 26.75 20.96 14.95
N PHE A 15 26.69 21.24 16.25
CA PHE A 15 25.42 21.47 16.94
C PHE A 15 24.72 22.77 16.50
N ILE A 16 25.49 23.82 16.20
CA ILE A 16 24.94 25.09 15.69
C ILE A 16 24.36 24.91 14.28
N CYS A 17 24.98 24.10 13.42
CA CYS A 17 24.43 23.80 12.10
C CYS A 17 23.14 22.97 12.16
N VAL A 18 22.99 22.09 13.16
CA VAL A 18 21.75 21.31 13.35
C VAL A 18 20.62 22.22 13.85
N ALA A 19 20.90 23.16 14.76
CA ALA A 19 19.89 24.09 15.25
C ALA A 19 19.40 25.09 14.17
N ALA A 20 20.28 25.51 13.26
CA ALA A 20 19.89 26.37 12.12
C ALA A 20 19.02 25.63 11.10
N ALA A 21 19.22 24.32 10.90
CA ALA A 21 18.35 23.50 10.06
C ALA A 21 16.95 23.30 10.66
N SER A 22 16.84 23.29 11.98
CA SER A 22 15.55 23.18 12.69
C SER A 22 14.64 24.41 12.52
N MET A 23 15.21 25.60 12.27
CA MET A 23 14.45 26.83 12.08
C MET A 23 13.99 27.06 10.63
N ALA A 24 14.42 26.22 9.67
CA ALA A 24 13.93 26.24 8.29
C ALA A 24 12.69 25.35 8.07
N ALA A 25 12.28 24.57 9.08
CA ALA A 25 11.12 23.66 8.99
C ALA A 25 9.75 24.35 9.17
N GLU A 26 9.73 25.67 9.40
CA GLU A 26 8.52 26.50 9.37
C GLU A 26 8.30 27.17 8.00
N GLN A 27 8.78 26.57 6.90
CA GLN A 27 8.28 26.94 5.58
C GLN A 27 6.85 26.46 5.46
N GLY A 28 5.93 27.42 5.64
CA GLY A 28 4.49 27.26 5.47
C GLY A 28 4.15 26.37 4.28
N THR A 29 3.19 25.49 4.51
CA THR A 29 2.64 24.55 3.53
C THR A 29 2.22 25.31 2.28
N ARG A 30 3.12 25.42 1.30
CA ARG A 30 2.80 26.01 0.00
C ARG A 30 1.68 25.18 -0.61
N SER A 31 0.59 25.84 -0.98
CA SER A 31 -0.49 25.19 -1.69
C SER A 31 0.04 24.61 -3.02
N MET A 32 -0.34 23.37 -3.31
CA MET A 32 0.07 22.69 -4.53
C MET A 32 -0.49 23.42 -5.75
N THR A 33 0.34 23.59 -6.78
CA THR A 33 -0.13 24.03 -8.09
C THR A 33 -1.01 22.95 -8.72
N ASP A 34 -1.82 23.29 -9.71
CA ASP A 34 -2.71 22.32 -10.35
C ASP A 34 -1.95 21.20 -11.06
N LYS A 35 -0.77 21.50 -11.64
CA LYS A 35 0.14 20.49 -12.19
C LYS A 35 0.62 19.50 -11.12
N GLU A 36 0.93 19.99 -9.93
CA GLU A 36 1.37 19.14 -8.81
C GLU A 36 0.22 18.28 -8.27
N LYS A 37 -1.00 18.81 -8.25
CA LYS A 37 -2.20 18.04 -7.89
C LYS A 37 -2.44 16.91 -8.89
N GLU A 38 -2.33 17.19 -10.19
CA GLU A 38 -2.47 16.18 -11.24
C GLU A 38 -1.40 15.09 -11.13
N GLN A 39 -0.14 15.48 -10.93
CA GLN A 39 0.96 14.54 -10.72
C GLN A 39 0.75 13.70 -9.45
N SER A 40 0.30 14.31 -8.36
CA SER A 40 0.00 13.62 -7.11
C SER A 40 -1.14 12.62 -7.27
N ALA A 41 -2.21 12.99 -7.98
CA ALA A 41 -3.32 12.09 -8.28
C ALA A 41 -2.86 10.89 -9.13
N LYS A 42 -2.02 11.14 -10.15
CA LYS A 42 -1.44 10.08 -11.00
C LYS A 42 -0.56 9.13 -10.20
N LEU A 43 0.31 9.66 -9.34
CA LEU A 43 1.18 8.85 -8.47
C LEU A 43 0.36 8.03 -7.47
N SER A 44 -0.69 8.61 -6.90
CA SER A 44 -1.60 7.90 -5.99
C SER A 44 -2.28 6.73 -6.68
N GLY A 45 -2.73 6.92 -7.94
CA GLY A 45 -3.29 5.84 -8.76
C GLY A 45 -2.33 4.69 -9.00
N ILE A 46 -1.09 4.99 -9.46
CA ILE A 46 -0.05 3.97 -9.70
C ILE A 46 0.28 3.22 -8.39
N TYR A 47 0.40 3.96 -7.28
CA TYR A 47 0.70 3.37 -5.99
C TYR A 47 -0.43 2.46 -5.50
N ALA A 48 -1.68 2.88 -5.62
CA ALA A 48 -2.85 2.07 -5.27
C ALA A 48 -2.93 0.78 -6.09
N GLU A 49 -2.73 0.87 -7.41
CA GLU A 49 -2.69 -0.28 -8.32
C GLU A 49 -1.59 -1.27 -7.90
N SER A 50 -0.37 -0.77 -7.68
CA SER A 50 0.76 -1.60 -7.27
C SER A 50 0.56 -2.25 -5.91
N MET A 51 0.02 -1.52 -4.93
CA MET A 51 -0.31 -2.05 -3.60
C MET A 51 -1.33 -3.17 -3.70
N PHE A 52 -2.42 -2.96 -4.44
CA PHE A 52 -3.47 -3.95 -4.58
C PHE A 52 -2.97 -5.18 -5.33
N MET A 53 -2.28 -5.01 -6.46
CA MET A 53 -1.67 -6.09 -7.22
C MET A 53 -0.73 -6.95 -6.36
N SER A 54 0.14 -6.32 -5.58
CA SER A 54 1.04 -7.00 -4.66
C SER A 54 0.29 -7.79 -3.59
N SER A 55 -0.80 -7.22 -3.05
CA SER A 55 -1.65 -7.92 -2.08
C SER A 55 -2.38 -9.11 -2.71
N CYS A 56 -2.87 -8.96 -3.95
CA CYS A 56 -3.51 -10.04 -4.68
C CYS A 56 -2.54 -11.21 -4.83
N VAL A 57 -1.34 -10.97 -5.38
CA VAL A 57 -0.31 -12.00 -5.61
C VAL A 57 0.11 -12.69 -4.30
N LYS A 58 0.07 -11.98 -3.17
CA LYS A 58 0.44 -12.56 -1.88
C LYS A 58 -0.67 -13.40 -1.23
N TYR A 59 -1.93 -13.00 -1.35
CA TYR A 59 -3.01 -13.55 -0.51
C TYR A 59 -4.10 -14.30 -1.30
N SER A 60 -4.16 -14.18 -2.62
CA SER A 60 -5.28 -14.68 -3.43
C SER A 60 -4.99 -16.00 -4.14
N GLN A 61 -3.82 -16.60 -3.94
CA GLN A 61 -3.41 -17.84 -4.63
C GLN A 61 -4.38 -18.99 -4.39
N MET A 62 -5.00 -19.04 -3.21
CA MET A 62 -5.96 -20.08 -2.82
C MET A 62 -7.21 -20.16 -3.71
N TYR A 63 -7.47 -19.13 -4.53
CA TYR A 63 -8.59 -19.09 -5.47
C TYR A 63 -8.24 -19.67 -6.85
N MET A 64 -6.97 -20.01 -7.12
CA MET A 64 -6.53 -20.57 -8.40
C MET A 64 -6.78 -22.07 -8.54
N SER A 65 -7.21 -22.75 -7.47
CA SER A 65 -7.50 -24.17 -7.47
C SER A 65 -8.70 -24.49 -6.59
N LYS A 66 -9.43 -25.55 -6.92
CA LYS A 66 -10.61 -25.98 -6.13
C LYS A 66 -10.21 -26.40 -4.72
N ASP A 67 -9.07 -27.06 -4.60
CA ASP A 67 -8.50 -27.59 -3.36
C ASP A 67 -7.64 -26.57 -2.58
N SER A 68 -7.50 -25.34 -3.08
CA SER A 68 -6.63 -24.30 -2.49
C SER A 68 -5.16 -24.73 -2.35
N SER A 69 -4.70 -25.65 -3.21
CA SER A 69 -3.29 -26.01 -3.35
C SER A 69 -2.41 -24.79 -3.62
N ARG A 70 -1.30 -24.71 -2.88
CA ARG A 70 -0.28 -23.68 -3.09
C ARG A 70 0.70 -24.10 -4.18
N PHE A 71 1.18 -23.13 -4.93
CA PHE A 71 2.19 -23.33 -5.97
C PHE A 71 3.16 -22.16 -6.01
N THR A 72 4.31 -22.36 -6.62
CA THR A 72 5.28 -21.29 -6.86
C THR A 72 5.61 -21.23 -8.34
N GLN A 73 6.30 -20.17 -8.75
CA GLN A 73 6.83 -20.07 -10.10
C GLN A 73 7.75 -21.24 -10.46
N GLN A 74 8.45 -21.83 -9.48
CA GLN A 74 9.32 -22.98 -9.69
C GLN A 74 8.54 -24.30 -9.77
N SER A 75 7.49 -24.49 -8.96
CA SER A 75 6.74 -25.74 -8.93
C SER A 75 5.72 -25.86 -10.07
N ASN A 76 5.14 -24.74 -10.50
CA ASN A 76 4.19 -24.69 -11.61
C ASN A 76 4.24 -23.31 -12.31
N PRO A 77 5.18 -23.09 -13.25
CA PRO A 77 5.39 -21.80 -13.89
C PRO A 77 4.19 -21.33 -14.72
N GLU A 78 3.48 -22.25 -15.36
CA GLU A 78 2.30 -21.93 -16.18
C GLU A 78 1.14 -21.43 -15.32
N LEU A 79 0.81 -22.14 -14.24
CA LEU A 79 -0.24 -21.73 -13.31
C LEU A 79 0.14 -20.42 -12.59
N TYR A 80 1.43 -20.22 -12.28
CA TYR A 80 1.91 -18.96 -11.74
C TYR A 80 1.74 -17.79 -12.71
N ALA A 81 2.05 -17.98 -13.99
CA ALA A 81 1.82 -16.95 -15.01
C ALA A 81 0.33 -16.62 -15.18
N GLN A 82 -0.54 -17.64 -15.13
CA GLN A 82 -2.01 -17.43 -15.14
C GLN A 82 -2.47 -16.66 -13.91
N TYR A 83 -1.95 -17.01 -12.74
CA TYR A 83 -2.26 -16.33 -11.49
C TYR A 83 -1.88 -14.85 -11.49
N VAL A 84 -0.69 -14.50 -12.00
CA VAL A 84 -0.27 -13.11 -12.14
C VAL A 84 -1.24 -12.36 -13.07
N LYS A 85 -1.59 -12.92 -14.23
CA LYS A 85 -2.57 -12.32 -15.14
C LYS A 85 -3.95 -12.16 -14.50
N ALA A 86 -4.38 -13.12 -13.68
CA ALA A 86 -5.62 -13.05 -12.95
C ALA A 86 -5.62 -11.87 -11.96
N CYS A 87 -4.53 -11.71 -11.20
CA CYS A 87 -4.35 -10.56 -10.32
C CYS A 87 -4.28 -9.22 -11.07
N GLU A 88 -3.66 -9.16 -12.25
CA GLU A 88 -3.65 -7.95 -13.10
C GLU A 88 -5.08 -7.57 -13.53
N CYS A 89 -5.85 -8.53 -14.03
CA CYS A 89 -7.26 -8.33 -14.37
C CYS A 89 -8.06 -7.84 -13.16
N TYR A 90 -7.85 -8.48 -12.01
CA TYR A 90 -8.61 -8.19 -10.80
C TYR A 90 -8.31 -6.80 -10.26
N THR A 91 -7.03 -6.41 -10.27
CA THR A 91 -6.58 -5.06 -9.92
C THR A 91 -7.21 -4.02 -10.84
N LYS A 92 -7.23 -4.26 -12.15
CA LYS A 92 -7.88 -3.38 -13.14
C LYS A 92 -9.39 -3.23 -12.91
N GLY A 93 -10.04 -4.21 -12.28
CA GLY A 93 -11.44 -4.09 -11.88
C GLY A 93 -11.62 -3.25 -10.62
N VAL A 94 -10.78 -3.44 -9.61
CA VAL A 94 -10.82 -2.65 -8.36
C VAL A 94 -10.58 -1.16 -8.62
N VAL A 95 -9.59 -0.80 -9.44
CA VAL A 95 -9.31 0.61 -9.77
C VAL A 95 -10.43 1.31 -10.55
N LYS A 96 -11.43 0.55 -11.07
CA LYS A 96 -12.61 1.12 -11.73
C LYS A 96 -13.77 1.40 -10.78
N VAL A 97 -13.79 0.75 -9.62
CA VAL A 97 -14.90 0.83 -8.66
C VAL A 97 -14.54 1.58 -7.38
N ALA A 98 -13.24 1.84 -7.16
CA ALA A 98 -12.74 2.52 -5.98
C ALA A 98 -11.66 3.54 -6.34
N THR A 99 -11.60 4.61 -5.55
CA THR A 99 -10.56 5.63 -5.62
C THR A 99 -9.22 5.09 -5.08
N PRO A 100 -8.08 5.72 -5.46
CA PRO A 100 -6.78 5.32 -4.93
C PRO A 100 -6.71 5.26 -3.39
N ASP A 101 -7.31 6.23 -2.69
CA ASP A 101 -7.29 6.30 -1.23
C ASP A 101 -8.08 5.17 -0.56
N GLU A 102 -9.22 4.79 -1.15
CA GLU A 102 -10.02 3.65 -0.68
C GLU A 102 -9.22 2.34 -0.83
N ILE A 103 -8.55 2.15 -1.96
CA ILE A 103 -7.72 0.96 -2.24
C ILE A 103 -6.54 0.89 -1.28
N ILE A 104 -5.81 2.00 -1.12
CA ILE A 104 -4.66 2.07 -0.20
C ILE A 104 -5.11 1.78 1.23
N SER A 105 -6.21 2.37 1.67
CA SER A 105 -6.75 2.15 3.02
C SER A 105 -7.16 0.69 3.21
N TYR A 106 -7.83 0.10 2.22
CA TYR A 106 -8.25 -1.30 2.24
C TYR A 106 -7.07 -2.25 2.39
N VAL A 107 -6.04 -2.08 1.55
CA VAL A 107 -4.84 -2.93 1.61
C VAL A 107 -4.08 -2.73 2.91
N LYS A 108 -3.91 -1.48 3.39
CA LYS A 108 -3.26 -1.21 4.68
C LYS A 108 -4.00 -1.85 5.85
N MET A 109 -5.33 -1.81 5.83
CA MET A 109 -6.15 -2.32 6.93
C MET A 109 -6.15 -3.85 7.01
N LEU A 110 -6.22 -4.53 5.87
CA LEU A 110 -6.28 -6.00 5.82
C LEU A 110 -4.90 -6.66 5.81
N TYR A 111 -3.93 -6.04 5.15
CA TYR A 111 -2.65 -6.68 4.81
C TYR A 111 -1.42 -5.90 5.27
N GLY A 112 -1.61 -4.70 5.85
CA GLY A 112 -0.54 -3.93 6.45
C GLY A 112 0.11 -4.68 7.61
N TYR A 113 1.37 -4.36 7.88
CA TYR A 113 2.12 -4.96 8.98
C TYR A 113 1.44 -4.63 10.32
N GLN A 114 1.13 -5.67 11.10
CA GLN A 114 0.51 -5.56 12.42
C GLN A 114 1.28 -6.46 13.38
N THR A 115 1.76 -5.91 14.49
CA THR A 115 2.42 -6.68 15.54
C THR A 115 1.36 -7.33 16.44
N GLY A 116 1.28 -8.66 16.42
CA GLY A 116 0.32 -9.42 17.23
C GLY A 116 -1.09 -9.44 16.64
N THR A 117 -2.07 -9.78 17.48
CA THR A 117 -3.48 -9.83 17.05
C THR A 117 -4.02 -8.40 16.90
N PRO A 118 -4.53 -8.01 15.73
CA PRO A 118 -5.10 -6.69 15.55
C PRO A 118 -6.24 -6.41 16.54
N LYS A 119 -6.05 -5.42 17.40
CA LYS A 119 -7.11 -4.94 18.29
C LYS A 119 -8.17 -4.22 17.47
N MET A 120 -9.43 -4.59 17.70
CA MET A 120 -10.58 -3.94 17.07
C MET A 120 -10.88 -2.61 17.77
N THR A 121 -10.16 -1.55 17.41
CA THR A 121 -10.38 -0.19 17.95
C THR A 121 -11.68 0.42 17.39
N PRO A 122 -12.24 1.47 18.03
CA PRO A 122 -13.37 2.22 17.48
C PRO A 122 -13.15 2.68 16.02
N ASP A 123 -11.97 3.23 15.71
CA ASP A 123 -11.65 3.70 14.36
C ASP A 123 -11.63 2.56 13.33
N ARG A 124 -11.13 1.38 13.70
CA ARG A 124 -11.16 0.22 12.81
C ARG A 124 -12.58 -0.24 12.55
N ARG A 125 -13.45 -0.26 13.57
CA ARG A 125 -14.87 -0.59 13.38
C ARG A 125 -15.59 0.42 12.50
N ALA A 126 -15.31 1.70 12.69
CA ALA A 126 -15.84 2.76 11.85
C ALA A 126 -15.38 2.58 10.40
N TYR A 127 -14.10 2.26 10.17
CA TYR A 127 -13.60 1.97 8.83
C TYR A 127 -14.28 0.76 8.19
N PHE A 128 -14.39 -0.37 8.88
CA PHE A 128 -15.06 -1.57 8.35
C PHE A 128 -16.56 -1.37 8.10
N SER A 129 -17.18 -0.38 8.73
CA SER A 129 -18.58 -0.01 8.51
C SER A 129 -18.75 1.09 7.45
N SER A 130 -17.65 1.60 6.89
CA SER A 130 -17.65 2.73 5.97
C SER A 130 -17.92 2.30 4.52
N GLN A 131 -18.45 3.23 3.71
CA GLN A 131 -18.59 3.02 2.26
C GLN A 131 -17.25 2.79 1.56
N SER A 132 -16.19 3.47 2.04
CA SER A 132 -14.81 3.31 1.55
C SER A 132 -14.34 1.86 1.59
N PHE A 133 -14.59 1.17 2.71
CA PHE A 133 -14.28 -0.26 2.82
C PHE A 133 -15.19 -1.09 1.90
N ASN A 134 -16.50 -0.81 1.91
CA ASN A 134 -17.49 -1.59 1.19
C ASN A 134 -17.31 -1.57 -0.33
N HIS A 135 -16.85 -0.46 -0.94
CA HIS A 135 -16.60 -0.39 -2.38
C HIS A 135 -15.58 -1.44 -2.84
N VAL A 136 -14.45 -1.52 -2.13
CA VAL A 136 -13.40 -2.50 -2.46
C VAL A 136 -13.83 -3.90 -2.00
N ALA A 137 -14.37 -4.02 -0.79
CA ALA A 137 -14.77 -5.31 -0.20
C ALA A 137 -15.85 -6.03 -1.02
N THR A 138 -16.82 -5.30 -1.56
CA THR A 138 -17.89 -5.90 -2.37
C THR A 138 -17.34 -6.48 -3.67
N TYR A 139 -16.46 -5.74 -4.35
CA TYR A 139 -15.80 -6.25 -5.55
C TYR A 139 -14.89 -7.44 -5.22
N THR A 140 -14.13 -7.38 -4.12
CA THR A 140 -13.19 -8.44 -3.77
C THR A 140 -13.86 -9.72 -3.27
N ALA A 141 -15.07 -9.61 -2.71
CA ALA A 141 -15.88 -10.74 -2.27
C ALA A 141 -16.64 -11.42 -3.41
N ASP A 142 -16.89 -10.73 -4.53
CA ASP A 142 -17.66 -11.25 -5.65
C ASP A 142 -16.94 -12.37 -6.43
N GLU A 143 -17.52 -13.58 -6.37
CA GLU A 143 -17.03 -14.75 -7.09
C GLU A 143 -17.12 -14.59 -8.61
N ALA A 144 -18.13 -13.87 -9.12
CA ALA A 144 -18.27 -13.65 -10.56
C ALA A 144 -17.11 -12.79 -11.07
N SER A 145 -16.76 -11.73 -10.35
CA SER A 145 -15.60 -10.87 -10.65
C SER A 145 -14.28 -11.64 -10.61
N ARG A 146 -14.08 -12.54 -9.65
CA ARG A 146 -12.89 -13.42 -9.60
C ARG A 146 -12.84 -14.36 -10.80
N LYS A 147 -13.92 -15.10 -11.07
CA LYS A 147 -13.98 -16.06 -12.20
C LYS A 147 -13.79 -15.37 -13.54
N LYS A 148 -14.32 -14.17 -13.72
CA LYS A 148 -14.09 -13.35 -14.92
C LYS A 148 -12.61 -13.06 -15.16
N CYS A 149 -11.81 -12.98 -14.11
CA CYS A 149 -10.36 -12.78 -14.19
C CYS A 149 -9.54 -14.08 -14.25
N GLY A 150 -10.18 -15.24 -14.31
CA GLY A 150 -9.48 -16.52 -14.45
C GLY A 150 -9.15 -17.23 -13.13
N PHE A 151 -9.64 -16.73 -12.00
CA PHE A 151 -9.68 -17.51 -10.76
C PHE A 151 -10.70 -18.64 -10.88
N VAL A 152 -10.47 -19.74 -10.16
CA VAL A 152 -11.35 -20.92 -10.15
C VAL A 152 -12.47 -20.76 -9.12
N ARG A 153 -12.25 -19.99 -8.05
CA ARG A 153 -13.15 -19.78 -6.91
C ARG A 153 -13.33 -18.30 -6.58
#